data_AF-A0A0X3TL20-F1
#
_entry.id   AF-A0A0X3TL20-F1
#
_cell.length_a   1.000
_cell.length_b   1.000
_cell.length_c   1.000
_cell.angle_alpha   90.00
_cell.angle_beta   90.00
_cell.angle_gamma   90.00
#
_symmetry.space_group_name_H-M   'P 1'
#
loop_
_entity.id
_entity.type
_entity.pdbx_description
1 polymer ?
#
loop_
_entity_poly.entity_id
_entity_poly.type
_entity_poly.pdbx_seq_one_letter_code
_entity_poly.pdbx_strand_id
1 'polypeptide(L)' 'MTEILEIHTQCARALMRVEIWVCGGEGSDLPTVGERPCEMTKGEEGGADYDRKWPAHALQALW' A
#
# COMPACT_ATOMS: atom_id res chain seq x y z
N MET A 1 25.51 0.46 -8.42
CA MET A 1 24.70 1.70 -8.37
C MET A 1 23.45 1.38 -9.15
N THR A 2 22.28 1.37 -8.50
CA THR A 2 21.01 1.07 -9.17
C THR A 2 20.41 2.38 -9.63
N GLU A 3 20.22 2.53 -10.94
CA GLU A 3 19.60 3.71 -11.54
C GLU A 3 18.12 3.41 -11.85
N ILE A 4 17.23 4.35 -11.53
CA ILE A 4 15.81 4.25 -11.88
C ILE A 4 15.64 4.82 -13.28
N LEU A 5 15.25 3.97 -14.24
CA LEU A 5 15.04 4.36 -15.64
C LEU A 5 13.71 5.09 -15.84
N GLU A 6 12.62 4.57 -15.27
CA GLU A 6 11.27 5.10 -15.47
C GLU A 6 10.39 4.91 -14.23
N ILE A 7 9.42 5.81 -14.06
CA ILE A 7 8.40 5.74 -13.02
C ILE A 7 7.03 5.88 -13.68
N HIS A 8 6.19 4.85 -13.55
CA HIS A 8 4.84 4.82 -14.11
C HIS A 8 3.79 4.95 -13.00
N THR A 9 2.97 5.98 -13.06
CA THR A 9 1.85 6.16 -12.12
C THR A 9 0.70 5.26 -12.53
N GLN A 10 0.17 4.46 -11.60
CA GLN A 10 -1.00 3.62 -11.85
C GLN A 10 -2.09 3.90 -10.84
N CYS A 11 -3.33 3.90 -11.32
CA CYS A 11 -4.50 3.99 -10.45
C CYS A 11 -4.58 2.71 -9.61
N ALA A 12 -4.71 2.84 -8.29
CA ALA A 12 -4.85 1.71 -7.38
C ALA A 12 -6.00 0.76 -7.80
N ARG A 13 -7.10 1.32 -8.33
CA ARG A 13 -8.24 0.54 -8.85
C ARG A 13 -7.87 -0.32 -10.06
N ALA A 14 -7.01 0.17 -10.95
CA ALA A 14 -6.55 -0.61 -12.10
C ALA A 14 -5.73 -1.81 -11.62
N LEU A 15 -4.74 -1.57 -10.74
CA LEU A 15 -3.88 -2.60 -10.15
C LEU A 15 -4.68 -3.72 -9.45
N MET A 16 -5.69 -3.34 -8.67
CA MET A 16 -6.55 -4.31 -7.96
C MET A 16 -7.38 -5.16 -8.94
N ARG A 17 -7.92 -4.56 -10.00
CA ARG A 17 -8.81 -5.27 -10.97
C ARG A 17 -8.08 -6.22 -11.89
N VAL A 18 -6.81 -5.95 -12.19
CA VAL A 18 -6.00 -6.83 -13.05
C VAL A 18 -5.25 -7.90 -12.26
N GLU A 19 -5.41 -7.92 -10.93
CA GLU A 19 -4.89 -8.97 -10.03
C GLU A 19 -3.39 -9.26 -10.19
N ILE A 20 -2.59 -8.27 -10.65
CA ILE A 20 -1.17 -8.50 -11.00
C ILE A 20 -0.29 -8.91 -9.81
N TRP A 21 -0.78 -8.72 -8.58
CA TRP A 21 -0.09 -9.06 -7.32
C TRP A 21 -0.62 -10.33 -6.66
N VAL A 22 -1.56 -11.06 -7.28
CA VAL A 22 -2.19 -12.27 -6.70
C VAL A 22 -1.28 -13.51 -6.79
N CYS A 23 -0.09 -13.40 -7.39
CA CYS A 23 0.92 -14.46 -7.40
C CYS A 23 1.70 -14.56 -6.08
N GLY A 24 1.07 -15.14 -5.05
CA GLY A 24 1.74 -15.95 -4.03
C GLY A 24 2.76 -15.25 -3.11
N GLY A 25 2.60 -13.95 -2.86
CA GLY A 25 3.58 -13.19 -2.09
C GLY A 25 2.97 -12.05 -1.27
N GLU A 26 1.94 -12.32 -0.49
CA GLU A 26 1.62 -11.48 0.68
C GLU A 26 2.70 -11.74 1.74
N GLY A 27 3.90 -11.19 1.53
CA GLY A 27 5.03 -11.40 2.44
C GLY A 27 4.62 -11.02 3.86
N SER A 28 4.50 -12.02 4.74
CA SER A 28 4.06 -11.81 6.13
C SER A 28 5.05 -10.97 6.94
N ASP A 29 6.27 -10.81 6.44
CA ASP A 29 7.34 -9.97 7.00
C ASP A 29 7.34 -8.53 6.47
N LEU A 30 6.38 -8.15 5.61
CA LEU A 30 6.29 -6.79 5.10
C LEU A 30 5.54 -5.87 6.08
N PRO A 31 6.04 -4.65 6.31
CA PRO A 31 5.31 -3.67 7.09
C PRO A 31 3.99 -3.31 6.42
N THR A 32 2.96 -3.09 7.23
CA THR A 32 1.65 -2.65 6.77
C THR A 32 1.74 -1.29 6.07
N VAL A 33 0.65 -0.92 5.38
CA VAL A 33 0.59 0.39 4.71
C VAL A 33 0.67 1.53 5.73
N GLY A 34 0.06 1.38 6.91
CA GLY A 34 0.14 2.36 7.99
C GLY A 34 1.51 2.40 8.68
N GLU A 35 2.21 1.28 8.78
CA GLU A 35 3.53 1.20 9.43
C GLU A 35 4.61 1.99 8.68
N ARG A 36 4.59 2.00 7.34
CA ARG A 36 5.64 2.67 6.56
C ARG A 36 5.67 4.21 6.79
N PRO A 37 4.56 4.95 6.65
CA PRO A 37 4.55 6.38 6.93
C PRO A 37 4.77 6.67 8.42
N CYS A 38 4.28 5.81 9.32
CA CYS A 38 4.53 5.91 10.75
C CYS A 38 6.03 5.87 11.07
N GLU A 39 6.77 4.93 10.49
CA GLU A 39 8.22 4.84 10.64
C GLU A 39 8.93 6.10 10.10
N MET A 40 8.57 6.52 8.88
CA MET A 40 9.21 7.66 8.21
C MET A 40 8.96 9.00 8.92
N THR A 41 7.79 9.15 9.54
CA THR A 41 7.33 10.41 10.16
C THR A 41 7.36 10.36 11.68
N LYS A 42 7.94 9.31 12.29
CA LYS A 42 7.95 9.11 13.74
C LYS A 42 6.54 9.13 14.36
N GLY A 43 5.57 8.59 13.63
CA GLY A 43 4.18 8.48 14.05
C GLY A 43 3.30 9.71 13.83
N GLU A 44 3.78 10.74 13.13
CA GLU A 44 2.94 11.90 12.77
C GLU A 44 1.89 11.53 11.71
N GLU A 45 2.26 10.72 10.71
CA GLU A 45 1.40 10.31 9.61
C GLU A 45 1.12 8.80 9.72
N GLY A 46 0.03 8.42 10.38
CA GLY A 46 -0.52 7.07 10.30
C GLY A 46 0.13 6.03 11.23
N GLY A 47 -0.19 4.75 10.97
CA GLY A 47 0.11 3.61 11.83
C GLY A 47 -1.11 2.69 11.98
N ALA A 48 -1.27 2.07 13.15
CA ALA A 48 -2.39 1.15 13.42
C ALA A 48 -3.78 1.78 13.18
N ASP A 49 -3.91 3.09 13.39
CA ASP A 49 -5.15 3.83 13.15
C ASP A 49 -5.48 3.96 11.66
N TYR A 50 -4.46 4.12 10.81
CA TYR A 50 -4.60 4.08 9.35
C TYR A 50 -5.05 2.68 8.92
N ASP A 51 -4.34 1.64 9.36
CA ASP A 51 -4.64 0.25 8.98
C ASP A 51 -6.01 -0.21 9.46
N ARG A 52 -6.50 0.30 10.59
CA ARG A 52 -7.85 0.02 11.09
C ARG A 52 -8.95 0.64 10.23
N LYS A 53 -8.76 1.88 9.76
CA LYS A 53 -9.80 2.66 9.06
C LYS A 53 -9.79 2.40 7.55
N TRP A 54 -8.62 2.11 6.99
CA TRP A 54 -8.41 2.00 5.55
C TRP A 54 -9.25 0.90 4.87
N PRO A 55 -9.40 -0.33 5.40
CA PRO A 55 -10.17 -1.39 4.72
C PRO A 55 -11.63 -1.01 4.47
N ALA A 56 -12.27 -0.34 5.44
CA ALA A 56 -13.65 0.11 5.29
C ALA A 56 -13.80 1.18 4.19
N HIS A 57 -12.84 2.10 4.12
CA HIS A 57 -12.79 3.12 3.06
C HIS A 57 -12.49 2.50 1.68
N ALA A 58 -11.53 1.57 1.62
CA ALA A 58 -11.14 0.86 0.40
C ALA A 58 -12.32 0.13 -0.23
N LEU A 59 -13.17 -0.53 0.58
CA LEU A 59 -14.36 -1.22 0.09
C LEU A 59 -15.35 -0.28 -0.63
N GLN A 60 -15.46 0.98 -0.18
CA GLN A 60 -16.36 1.96 -0.77
C GLN A 60 -15.77 2.68 -2.00
N ALA A 61 -14.44 2.84 -2.03
CA ALA A 61 -13.77 3.72 -2.99
C ALA A 61 -12.97 2.98 -4.08
N LEU A 62 -12.55 1.74 -3.84
CA LEU A 62 -11.65 0.99 -4.74
C LEU A 62 -12.33 -0.14 -5.51
N TRP A 63 -13.56 -0.53 -5.17
CA TRP A 63 -14.41 -1.44 -5.94
C TRP A 63 -15.29 -0.66 -6.92
#